data_AF-A0A349BMC3-F1
#
_entry.id   AF-A0A349BMC3-F1
#
_cell.length_a   1.000
_cell.length_b   1.000
_cell.length_c   1.000
_cell.angle_alpha   90.00
_cell.angle_beta   90.00
_cell.angle_gamma   90.00
#
_symmetry.space_group_name_H-M   'P 1'
#
loop_
_entity.id
_entity.type
_entity.pdbx_description
1 polymer ?
#
loop_
_entity_poly.entity_id
_entity_poly.type
_entity_poly.pdbx_seq_one_letter_code
_entity_poly.pdbx_strand_id
1 'polypeptide(L)'
;MSDRPLYINFLWHMHQPYYRDPVSEKFIMPWVRLHGIKDYYDMVARLENYPLIHQTFNMVPSLIEQILKYTDEGGTDEYMDLTLKPATELTVQDKLFILNNFFSLQWDNMLFVYPRYRDLLEKRGYEPNPQALERACRRFNPQDFLDLQVWFNLAWFDPMFKDTDPLLKTLIERGRDFTEDEKMAVINKQLEVMRMIIPEYRKMIERGQIEVSTSPYYHPILPLLCDTDIAKTAIPGVMLPKKRFRHPEDAKAQIEKAVAFHKRVFGTPPNGMWPSEGSVSEDILSFISDAGIKWIATDEEILAKSLDIHFHRGLADDDGVPEALYKPYYAEKFGYNVSMVF
;
A
#
# COMPACT_ATOMS: atom_id res chain seq x y z
N MET A 1 -27.52 -23.93 -10.49
CA MET A 1 -27.07 -22.69 -9.81
C MET A 1 -28.22 -22.26 -8.91
N SER A 2 -27.93 -21.69 -7.72
CA SER A 2 -28.98 -21.11 -6.86
C SER A 2 -29.76 -20.05 -7.64
N ASP A 3 -31.08 -19.97 -7.47
CA ASP A 3 -31.91 -18.91 -8.05
C ASP A 3 -31.59 -17.51 -7.49
N ARG A 4 -30.74 -17.45 -6.44
CA ARG A 4 -30.20 -16.22 -5.85
C ARG A 4 -28.72 -16.45 -5.51
N PRO A 5 -27.79 -16.14 -6.43
CA PRO A 5 -26.36 -16.21 -6.12
C PRO A 5 -25.98 -15.10 -5.11
N LEU A 6 -25.08 -15.41 -4.18
CA LEU A 6 -24.44 -14.41 -3.34
C LEU A 6 -23.34 -13.72 -4.14
N TYR A 7 -23.41 -12.41 -4.25
CA TYR A 7 -22.35 -11.60 -4.85
C TYR A 7 -21.35 -11.20 -3.77
N ILE A 8 -20.08 -11.51 -4.01
CA ILE A 8 -18.98 -11.18 -3.10
C ILE A 8 -18.02 -10.26 -3.84
N ASN A 9 -17.69 -9.12 -3.25
CA ASN A 9 -16.67 -8.21 -3.75
C ASN A 9 -15.59 -8.04 -2.68
N PHE A 10 -14.33 -8.32 -3.03
CA PHE A 10 -13.19 -7.90 -2.21
C PHE A 10 -12.65 -6.58 -2.76
N LEU A 11 -12.62 -5.57 -1.89
CA LEU A 11 -12.05 -4.27 -2.18
C LEU A 11 -10.68 -4.13 -1.52
N TRP A 12 -9.62 -4.35 -2.30
CA TRP A 12 -8.25 -4.29 -1.81
C TRP A 12 -7.74 -2.85 -1.83
N HIS A 13 -7.53 -2.24 -0.65
CA HIS A 13 -7.01 -0.87 -0.54
C HIS A 13 -5.48 -0.83 -0.52
N MET A 14 -4.88 -0.29 -1.57
CA MET A 14 -3.43 -0.14 -1.72
C MET A 14 -3.02 1.32 -1.50
N HIS A 15 -2.40 1.57 -0.36
CA HIS A 15 -1.92 2.89 0.05
C HIS A 15 -0.50 2.80 0.60
N GLN A 16 0.31 3.80 0.24
CA GLN A 16 1.52 4.17 0.99
C GLN A 16 1.54 5.70 1.14
N PRO A 17 1.99 6.25 2.27
CA PRO A 17 2.27 7.67 2.41
C PRO A 17 3.16 8.20 1.28
N TYR A 18 3.09 9.50 1.04
CA TYR A 18 4.01 10.14 0.10
C TYR A 18 5.37 10.34 0.77
N TYR A 19 6.34 9.49 0.42
CA TYR A 19 7.67 9.43 1.05
C TYR A 19 8.71 10.29 0.35
N ARG A 20 8.40 10.89 -0.81
CA ARG A 20 9.39 11.69 -1.54
C ARG A 20 9.63 13.00 -0.79
N ASP A 21 10.87 13.19 -0.37
CA ASP A 21 11.31 14.45 0.20
C ASP A 21 11.44 15.49 -0.93
N PRO A 22 10.79 16.66 -0.84
CA PRO A 22 10.77 17.64 -1.92
C PRO A 22 12.11 18.37 -2.12
N VAL A 23 13.06 18.24 -1.20
CA VAL A 23 14.35 18.95 -1.26
C VAL A 23 15.44 18.06 -1.88
N SER A 24 15.60 16.86 -1.33
CA SER A 24 16.57 15.86 -1.79
C SER A 24 16.08 15.04 -2.97
N GLU A 25 14.77 15.07 -3.25
CA GLU A 25 14.08 14.29 -4.28
C GLU A 25 14.14 12.76 -4.09
N LYS A 26 14.66 12.30 -2.95
CA LYS A 26 14.74 10.89 -2.56
C LYS A 26 13.54 10.47 -1.72
N PHE A 27 13.25 9.18 -1.77
CA PHE A 27 12.27 8.58 -0.87
C PHE A 27 12.92 8.32 0.49
N ILE A 28 12.28 8.80 1.56
CA ILE A 28 12.76 8.61 2.94
C ILE A 28 12.52 7.18 3.47
N MET A 29 11.65 6.42 2.79
CA MET A 29 11.28 5.06 3.15
C MET A 29 11.18 4.18 1.90
N PRO A 30 11.50 2.88 1.99
CA PRO A 30 11.56 1.97 0.85
C PRO A 30 10.22 1.30 0.56
N TRP A 31 9.16 1.61 1.31
CA TRP A 31 7.94 0.81 1.38
C TRP A 31 7.16 0.76 0.07
N VAL A 32 7.23 1.80 -0.76
CA VAL A 32 6.65 1.75 -2.12
C VAL A 32 7.33 0.67 -2.95
N ARG A 33 8.68 0.63 -2.95
CA ARG A 33 9.46 -0.37 -3.69
C ARG A 33 9.27 -1.77 -3.11
N LEU A 34 9.37 -1.92 -1.79
CA LEU A 34 9.35 -3.24 -1.15
C LEU A 34 7.95 -3.88 -1.14
N HIS A 35 6.88 -3.11 -0.93
CA HIS A 35 5.52 -3.64 -1.11
C HIS A 35 5.17 -3.82 -2.58
N GLY A 36 5.71 -3.01 -3.49
CA GLY A 36 5.45 -3.18 -4.92
C GLY A 36 5.91 -4.51 -5.49
N ILE A 37 7.06 -5.01 -5.03
CA ILE A 37 7.58 -6.33 -5.44
C ILE A 37 6.96 -7.52 -4.69
N LYS A 38 6.16 -7.24 -3.65
CA LYS A 38 5.61 -8.25 -2.74
C LYS A 38 4.09 -8.44 -2.88
N ASP A 39 3.36 -7.35 -3.11
CA ASP A 39 1.89 -7.34 -2.95
C ASP A 39 1.15 -6.73 -4.17
N TYR A 40 1.76 -5.81 -4.92
CA TYR A 40 0.99 -5.05 -5.92
C TYR A 40 0.86 -5.78 -7.26
N TYR A 41 1.90 -6.45 -7.75
CA TYR A 41 1.86 -7.13 -9.05
C TYR A 41 1.19 -8.51 -8.96
N ASP A 42 1.64 -9.33 -8.02
CA ASP A 42 1.29 -10.74 -7.88
C ASP A 42 -0.21 -10.93 -7.62
N MET A 43 -0.83 -10.11 -6.78
CA MET A 43 -2.27 -10.20 -6.46
C MET A 43 -3.14 -10.12 -7.72
N VAL A 44 -2.77 -9.27 -8.68
CA VAL A 44 -3.49 -9.10 -9.94
C VAL A 44 -3.10 -10.17 -10.94
N ALA A 45 -1.81 -10.44 -11.11
CA ALA A 45 -1.32 -11.45 -12.05
C ALA A 45 -1.88 -12.86 -11.74
N ARG A 46 -2.10 -13.20 -10.47
CA ARG A 46 -2.70 -14.48 -10.06
C ARG A 46 -4.11 -14.69 -10.61
N LEU A 47 -4.87 -13.61 -10.84
CA LEU A 47 -6.24 -13.69 -11.38
C LEU A 47 -6.28 -14.24 -12.80
N GLU A 48 -5.17 -14.22 -13.56
CA GLU A 48 -5.11 -14.83 -14.89
C GLU A 48 -5.45 -16.33 -14.88
N ASN A 49 -5.14 -17.03 -13.78
CA ASN A 49 -5.44 -18.45 -13.61
C ASN A 49 -6.92 -18.70 -13.23
N TYR A 50 -7.67 -17.64 -12.93
CA TYR A 50 -9.05 -17.70 -12.43
C TYR A 50 -9.95 -16.69 -13.16
N PRO A 51 -10.15 -16.84 -14.48
CA PRO A 51 -10.81 -15.83 -15.34
C PRO A 51 -12.27 -15.50 -14.97
N LEU A 52 -12.92 -16.34 -14.15
CA LEU A 52 -14.29 -16.10 -13.68
C LEU A 52 -14.34 -15.26 -12.39
N ILE A 53 -13.21 -15.12 -11.68
CA ILE A 53 -13.11 -14.30 -10.47
C ILE A 53 -12.87 -12.86 -10.89
N HIS A 54 -13.74 -11.98 -10.40
CA HIS A 54 -13.62 -10.53 -10.54
C HIS A 54 -13.23 -9.92 -9.20
N GLN A 55 -12.45 -8.84 -9.23
CA GLN A 55 -12.00 -8.16 -8.01
C GLN A 55 -12.01 -6.65 -8.20
N THR A 56 -12.07 -5.91 -7.09
CA THR A 56 -11.86 -4.48 -7.09
C THR A 56 -10.58 -4.13 -6.32
N PHE A 57 -9.71 -3.37 -6.97
CA PHE A 57 -8.52 -2.81 -6.35
C PHE A 57 -8.70 -1.31 -6.21
N ASN A 58 -8.40 -0.76 -5.04
CA ASN A 58 -8.27 0.66 -4.87
C ASN A 58 -6.77 1.02 -4.86
N MET A 59 -6.35 1.90 -5.76
CA MET A 59 -4.97 2.39 -5.78
C MET A 59 -4.95 3.90 -5.58
N VAL A 60 -4.28 4.33 -4.51
CA VAL A 60 -4.14 5.76 -4.20
C VAL A 60 -3.24 6.43 -5.24
N PRO A 61 -3.63 7.59 -5.81
CA PRO A 61 -2.85 8.26 -6.86
C PRO A 61 -1.41 8.56 -6.45
N SER A 62 -1.19 9.03 -5.21
CA SER A 62 0.14 9.28 -4.66
C SER A 62 1.00 8.02 -4.56
N LEU A 63 0.42 6.83 -4.37
CA LEU A 63 1.17 5.57 -4.43
C LEU A 63 1.65 5.31 -5.87
N ILE A 64 0.74 5.38 -6.84
CA ILE A 64 1.06 5.14 -8.25
C ILE A 64 2.12 6.14 -8.74
N GLU A 65 2.01 7.42 -8.37
CA GLU A 65 3.02 8.42 -8.71
C GLU A 65 4.41 8.01 -8.23
N GLN A 66 4.52 7.49 -7.00
CA GLN A 66 5.80 7.05 -6.46
C GLN A 66 6.34 5.81 -7.18
N ILE A 67 5.47 4.86 -7.54
CA ILE A 67 5.83 3.71 -8.38
C ILE A 67 6.46 4.19 -9.69
N LEU A 68 5.77 5.09 -10.40
CA LEU A 68 6.25 5.64 -11.69
C LEU A 68 7.59 6.39 -11.53
N LYS A 69 7.79 7.07 -10.41
CA LYS A 69 9.07 7.73 -10.11
C LYS A 69 10.23 6.75 -9.95
N TYR A 70 10.02 5.62 -9.28
CA TYR A 70 11.04 4.56 -9.23
C TYR A 70 11.31 3.98 -10.61
N THR A 71 10.28 3.73 -11.41
CA THR A 71 10.43 2.98 -12.67
C THR A 71 10.93 3.81 -13.84
N ASP A 72 10.50 5.07 -13.93
CA ASP A 72 10.61 5.91 -15.13
C ASP A 72 11.51 7.13 -14.92
N GLU A 73 11.63 7.63 -13.67
CA GLU A 73 12.40 8.85 -13.34
C GLU A 73 13.71 8.55 -12.58
N GLY A 74 14.03 7.27 -12.34
CA GLY A 74 15.25 6.87 -11.62
C GLY A 74 15.21 7.17 -10.11
N GLY A 75 14.01 7.23 -9.53
CA GLY A 75 13.83 7.43 -8.10
C GLY A 75 14.54 6.36 -7.26
N THR A 76 15.09 6.77 -6.11
CA THR A 76 15.78 5.91 -5.15
C THR A 76 15.35 6.23 -3.72
N ASP A 77 15.67 5.34 -2.79
CA ASP A 77 15.52 5.51 -1.35
C ASP A 77 16.83 5.24 -0.62
N GLU A 78 16.92 5.73 0.63
CA GLU A 78 18.11 5.55 1.47
C GLU A 78 18.50 4.07 1.65
N TYR A 79 17.53 3.15 1.66
CA TYR A 79 17.81 1.72 1.82
C TYR A 79 18.41 1.14 0.53
N MET A 80 17.92 1.53 -0.65
CA MET A 80 18.48 1.15 -1.94
C MET A 80 19.89 1.73 -2.10
N ASP A 81 20.09 3.01 -1.80
CA ASP A 81 21.41 3.65 -1.85
C ASP A 81 22.43 2.94 -0.95
N LEU A 82 22.04 2.65 0.29
CA LEU A 82 22.88 1.92 1.24
C LEU A 82 23.02 0.44 0.91
N THR A 83 22.08 -0.15 0.17
CA THR A 83 22.26 -1.49 -0.40
C THR A 83 23.34 -1.43 -1.47
N LEU A 84 23.23 -0.51 -2.44
CA LEU A 84 24.11 -0.46 -3.60
C LEU A 84 25.56 -0.03 -3.26
N LYS A 85 25.76 0.65 -2.13
CA LYS A 85 27.11 0.98 -1.65
C LYS A 85 27.94 -0.30 -1.38
N PRO A 86 29.18 -0.41 -1.88
CA PRO A 86 30.04 -1.56 -1.62
C PRO A 86 30.22 -1.78 -0.11
N ALA A 87 30.13 -3.04 0.34
CA ALA A 87 30.16 -3.34 1.77
C ALA A 87 31.49 -2.93 2.45
N THR A 88 32.58 -2.91 1.68
CA THR A 88 33.91 -2.46 2.10
C THR A 88 34.02 -0.95 2.26
N GLU A 89 33.12 -0.17 1.66
CA GLU A 89 33.12 1.30 1.68
C GLU A 89 32.12 1.89 2.68
N LEU A 90 31.34 1.05 3.36
CA LEU A 90 30.36 1.48 4.36
C LEU A 90 31.04 2.21 5.51
N THR A 91 30.60 3.44 5.76
CA THR A 91 31.00 4.22 6.93
C THR A 91 30.40 3.63 8.21
N VAL A 92 30.83 4.11 9.37
CA VAL A 92 30.22 3.71 10.65
C VAL A 92 28.73 4.06 10.68
N GLN A 93 28.34 5.22 10.14
CA GLN A 93 26.93 5.63 10.12
C GLN A 93 26.09 4.75 9.20
N ASP A 94 26.61 4.42 8.01
CA ASP A 94 25.94 3.50 7.07
C ASP A 94 25.69 2.14 7.73
N LYS A 95 26.70 1.61 8.43
CA LYS A 95 26.62 0.32 9.14
C LYS A 95 25.58 0.35 10.26
N LEU A 96 25.53 1.43 11.04
CA LEU A 96 24.54 1.60 12.10
C LEU A 96 23.12 1.66 11.53
N PHE A 97 22.93 2.40 10.43
CA PHE A 97 21.65 2.44 9.73
C PHE A 97 21.22 1.06 9.26
N ILE A 98 22.10 0.33 8.55
CA ILE A 98 21.81 -1.01 8.03
C ILE A 98 21.44 -1.95 9.18
N LEU A 99 22.22 -1.98 10.27
CA LEU A 99 21.94 -2.86 11.41
C LEU A 99 20.64 -2.52 12.14
N ASN A 100 20.22 -1.25 12.11
CA ASN A 100 18.96 -0.82 12.69
C ASN A 100 17.75 -1.20 11.80
N ASN A 101 17.90 -1.05 10.48
CA ASN A 101 16.75 -0.98 9.57
C ASN A 101 16.60 -2.20 8.63
N PHE A 102 17.68 -2.94 8.34
CA PHE A 102 17.65 -4.06 7.37
C PHE A 102 17.11 -5.36 8.00
N PHE A 103 16.35 -5.23 9.08
CA PHE A 103 15.57 -6.30 9.70
C PHE A 103 14.08 -5.89 9.85
N SER A 104 13.67 -4.78 9.24
CA SER A 104 12.30 -4.26 9.28
C SER A 104 11.39 -5.01 8.31
N LEU A 105 11.02 -6.23 8.66
CA LEU A 105 10.10 -7.14 7.96
C LEU A 105 9.50 -8.13 8.98
N GLN A 106 8.52 -8.93 8.58
CA GLN A 106 7.96 -9.97 9.46
C GLN A 106 8.97 -11.11 9.61
N TRP A 107 9.48 -11.33 10.83
CA TRP A 107 10.61 -12.24 11.04
C TRP A 107 10.26 -13.71 10.81
N ASP A 108 9.14 -14.20 11.31
CA ASP A 108 8.76 -15.62 11.23
C ASP A 108 8.69 -16.13 9.79
N ASN A 109 8.11 -15.33 8.89
CA ASN A 109 7.79 -15.72 7.53
C ASN A 109 8.85 -15.29 6.51
N MET A 110 9.63 -14.25 6.81
CA MET A 110 10.53 -13.65 5.82
C MET A 110 12.01 -13.66 6.24
N LEU A 111 12.33 -13.86 7.52
CA LEU A 111 13.71 -13.85 8.02
C LEU A 111 14.12 -15.23 8.57
N PHE A 112 13.38 -15.76 9.53
CA PHE A 112 13.73 -16.99 10.22
C PHE A 112 13.70 -18.21 9.31
N VAL A 113 13.00 -18.14 8.18
CA VAL A 113 13.02 -19.19 7.15
C VAL A 113 14.37 -19.32 6.43
N TYR A 114 15.26 -18.33 6.53
CA TYR A 114 16.57 -18.32 5.87
C TYR A 114 17.71 -18.39 6.90
N PRO A 115 18.50 -19.49 6.95
CA PRO A 115 19.51 -19.70 7.99
C PRO A 115 20.51 -18.55 8.13
N ARG A 116 21.09 -18.09 7.02
CA ARG A 116 22.08 -17.01 7.05
C ARG A 116 21.48 -15.68 7.52
N TYR A 117 20.24 -15.39 7.16
CA TYR A 117 19.60 -14.15 7.57
C TYR A 117 19.28 -14.16 9.08
N ARG A 118 18.86 -15.31 9.60
CA ARG A 118 18.74 -15.58 11.04
C ARG A 118 20.06 -15.38 11.76
N ASP A 119 21.16 -15.96 11.27
CA ASP A 119 22.49 -15.82 11.88
C ASP A 119 22.91 -14.34 11.98
N LEU A 120 22.61 -13.54 10.94
CA LEU A 120 22.89 -12.10 10.94
C LEU A 120 22.05 -11.36 11.98
N LEU A 121 20.76 -11.71 12.14
CA LEU A 121 19.90 -11.15 13.17
C LEU A 121 20.42 -11.49 14.58
N GLU A 122 20.77 -12.75 14.83
CA GLU A 122 21.34 -13.21 16.11
C GLU A 122 22.67 -12.50 16.41
N LYS A 123 23.51 -12.33 15.38
CA LYS A 123 24.77 -11.59 15.48
C LYS A 123 24.53 -10.11 15.77
N ARG A 124 23.49 -9.48 15.23
CA ARG A 124 23.09 -8.10 15.56
C ARG A 124 22.53 -8.03 16.99
N GLY A 125 21.79 -9.05 17.40
CA GLY A 125 21.07 -9.18 18.67
C GLY A 125 19.68 -8.54 18.58
N TYR A 126 18.66 -9.10 19.22
CA TYR A 126 17.24 -8.76 18.96
C TYR A 126 16.80 -7.33 19.31
N GLU A 127 17.50 -6.66 20.23
CA GLU A 127 17.16 -5.30 20.69
C GLU A 127 18.17 -4.25 20.18
N PRO A 128 17.81 -3.43 19.17
CA PRO A 128 18.73 -2.49 18.53
C PRO A 128 18.75 -1.14 19.28
N ASN A 129 19.31 -1.09 20.48
CA ASN A 129 19.66 0.20 21.12
C ASN A 129 21.02 0.71 20.63
N PRO A 130 21.33 2.02 20.76
CA PRO A 130 22.58 2.59 20.23
C PRO A 130 23.85 1.86 20.67
N GLN A 131 23.98 1.50 21.95
CA GLN A 131 25.17 0.77 22.41
C GLN A 131 25.23 -0.66 21.87
N ALA A 132 24.08 -1.33 21.71
CA ALA A 132 24.01 -2.66 21.12
C ALA A 132 24.41 -2.65 19.63
N LEU A 133 23.94 -1.66 18.87
CA LEU A 133 24.29 -1.48 17.47
C LEU A 133 25.78 -1.21 17.27
N GLU A 134 26.39 -0.38 18.12
CA GLU A 134 27.85 -0.16 18.07
C GLU A 134 28.64 -1.44 18.34
N ARG A 135 28.21 -2.26 19.32
CA ARG A 135 28.83 -3.57 19.59
C ARG A 135 28.63 -4.54 18.43
N ALA A 136 27.44 -4.56 17.82
CA ALA A 136 27.17 -5.35 16.61
C ALA A 136 28.06 -4.92 15.44
N CYS A 137 28.18 -3.62 15.20
CA CYS A 137 29.03 -3.06 14.13
C CYS A 137 30.48 -3.54 14.21
N ARG A 138 31.05 -3.68 15.42
CA ARG A 138 32.41 -4.24 15.62
C ARG A 138 32.52 -5.74 15.36
N ARG A 139 31.42 -6.49 15.48
CA ARG A 139 31.38 -7.95 15.25
C ARG A 139 31.18 -8.29 13.77
N PHE A 140 30.48 -7.45 13.02
CA PHE A 140 30.20 -7.65 11.60
C PHE A 140 31.45 -7.37 10.76
N ASN A 141 31.75 -8.28 9.85
CA ASN A 141 32.77 -8.08 8.81
C ASN A 141 32.10 -7.59 7.50
N PRO A 142 32.88 -7.20 6.46
CA PRO A 142 32.30 -6.76 5.19
C PRO A 142 31.35 -7.76 4.53
N GLN A 143 31.64 -9.07 4.59
CA GLN A 143 30.77 -10.10 4.02
C GLN A 143 29.43 -10.20 4.77
N ASP A 144 29.42 -10.00 6.09
CA ASP A 144 28.15 -9.97 6.85
C ASP A 144 27.27 -8.79 6.41
N PHE A 145 27.85 -7.64 6.12
CA PHE A 145 27.11 -6.49 5.59
C PHE A 145 26.62 -6.75 4.18
N LEU A 146 27.45 -7.32 3.31
CA LEU A 146 27.06 -7.68 1.94
C LEU A 146 25.90 -8.69 1.95
N ASP A 147 26.01 -9.73 2.78
CA ASP A 147 24.94 -10.71 2.93
C ASP A 147 23.65 -10.09 3.49
N LEU A 148 23.76 -9.18 4.45
CA LEU A 148 22.61 -8.47 5.02
C LEU A 148 21.94 -7.54 3.98
N GLN A 149 22.72 -6.82 3.19
CA GLN A 149 22.23 -5.97 2.10
C GLN A 149 21.43 -6.79 1.09
N VAL A 150 21.93 -7.96 0.71
CA VAL A 150 21.24 -8.88 -0.21
C VAL A 150 20.00 -9.48 0.44
N TRP A 151 20.12 -10.05 1.63
CA TRP A 151 19.02 -10.76 2.28
C TRP A 151 17.83 -9.87 2.59
N PHE A 152 18.06 -8.64 3.04
CA PHE A 152 16.97 -7.69 3.26
C PHE A 152 16.13 -7.54 1.98
N ASN A 153 16.77 -7.25 0.85
CA ASN A 153 16.06 -7.03 -0.41
C ASN A 153 15.48 -8.33 -1.02
N LEU A 154 16.20 -9.45 -0.89
CA LEU A 154 15.78 -10.75 -1.41
C LEU A 154 14.56 -11.32 -0.66
N ALA A 155 14.50 -11.11 0.66
CA ALA A 155 13.40 -11.59 1.49
C ALA A 155 12.05 -10.91 1.16
N TRP A 156 12.09 -9.68 0.61
CA TRP A 156 10.88 -8.91 0.26
C TRP A 156 10.16 -9.36 -1.00
N PHE A 157 10.78 -10.15 -1.90
CA PHE A 157 10.07 -10.65 -3.07
C PHE A 157 8.88 -11.55 -2.69
N ASP A 158 7.77 -11.42 -3.43
CA ASP A 158 6.66 -12.36 -3.33
C ASP A 158 7.11 -13.81 -3.58
N PRO A 159 6.57 -14.84 -2.89
CA PRO A 159 6.88 -16.24 -3.17
C PRO A 159 6.74 -16.64 -4.65
N MET A 160 5.82 -16.04 -5.40
CA MET A 160 5.70 -16.26 -6.85
C MET A 160 7.04 -16.05 -7.58
N PHE A 161 7.74 -14.94 -7.29
CA PHE A 161 9.01 -14.63 -7.92
C PHE A 161 10.14 -15.51 -7.37
N LYS A 162 10.14 -15.79 -6.06
CA LYS A 162 11.13 -16.69 -5.45
C LYS A 162 11.09 -18.10 -6.04
N ASP A 163 9.90 -18.58 -6.40
CA ASP A 163 9.70 -19.94 -6.94
C ASP A 163 9.97 -20.02 -8.45
N THR A 164 9.73 -18.94 -9.20
CA THR A 164 9.71 -18.96 -10.67
C THR A 164 10.87 -18.22 -11.33
N ASP A 165 11.45 -17.20 -10.69
CA ASP A 165 12.56 -16.43 -11.25
C ASP A 165 13.91 -17.16 -11.02
N PRO A 166 14.66 -17.52 -12.08
CA PRO A 166 15.89 -18.29 -11.94
C PRO A 166 16.99 -17.58 -11.13
N LEU A 167 17.09 -16.25 -11.22
CA LEU A 167 18.09 -15.48 -10.47
C LEU A 167 17.77 -15.56 -8.97
N LEU A 168 16.54 -15.23 -8.59
CA LEU A 168 16.14 -15.23 -7.18
C LEU A 168 16.27 -16.61 -6.56
N LYS A 169 15.83 -17.65 -7.27
CA LYS A 169 15.95 -19.03 -6.83
C LYS A 169 17.41 -19.43 -6.58
N THR A 170 18.30 -19.13 -7.53
CA THR A 170 19.73 -19.42 -7.40
C THR A 170 20.35 -18.73 -6.18
N LEU A 171 20.00 -17.46 -5.94
CA LEU A 171 20.50 -16.71 -4.79
C LEU A 171 19.96 -17.24 -3.46
N ILE A 172 18.69 -17.63 -3.40
CA ILE A 172 18.09 -18.24 -2.21
C ILE A 172 18.75 -19.58 -1.90
N GLU A 173 18.97 -20.42 -2.92
CA GLU A 173 19.65 -21.73 -2.77
C GLU A 173 21.11 -21.57 -2.32
N ARG A 174 21.83 -20.58 -2.86
CA ARG A 174 23.19 -20.21 -2.41
C ARG A 174 23.18 -19.73 -0.96
N GLY A 175 22.26 -18.85 -0.63
CA GLY A 175 21.90 -18.40 0.71
C GLY A 175 22.93 -17.58 1.49
N ARG A 176 24.19 -17.49 1.05
CA ARG A 176 25.28 -16.80 1.76
C ARG A 176 26.44 -16.43 0.84
N ASP A 177 27.36 -15.66 1.41
CA ASP A 177 28.63 -15.25 0.79
C ASP A 177 28.39 -14.58 -0.57
N PHE A 178 27.35 -13.75 -0.67
CA PHE A 178 26.96 -13.09 -1.91
C PHE A 178 28.03 -12.14 -2.42
N THR A 179 27.96 -11.82 -3.70
CA THR A 179 28.84 -10.87 -4.39
C THR A 179 28.18 -9.52 -4.61
N GLU A 180 28.99 -8.50 -4.87
CA GLU A 180 28.50 -7.16 -5.24
C GLU A 180 27.64 -7.21 -6.52
N ASP A 181 28.02 -8.01 -7.52
CA ASP A 181 27.25 -8.18 -8.76
C ASP A 181 25.88 -8.82 -8.51
N GLU A 182 25.80 -9.81 -7.63
CA GLU A 182 24.52 -10.43 -7.24
C GLU A 182 23.62 -9.44 -6.50
N LYS A 183 24.21 -8.60 -5.64
CA LYS A 183 23.47 -7.51 -4.96
C LYS A 183 22.87 -6.53 -5.95
N MET A 184 23.64 -6.11 -6.96
CA MET A 184 23.14 -5.27 -8.05
C MET A 184 22.02 -5.98 -8.82
N ALA A 185 22.17 -7.28 -9.10
CA ALA A 185 21.17 -8.06 -9.81
C ALA A 185 19.83 -8.15 -9.06
N VAL A 186 19.86 -8.30 -7.73
CA VAL A 186 18.66 -8.29 -6.88
C VAL A 186 17.92 -6.95 -7.00
N ILE A 187 18.60 -5.82 -6.87
CA ILE A 187 17.97 -4.49 -6.98
C ILE A 187 17.42 -4.27 -8.39
N ASN A 188 18.16 -4.65 -9.43
CA ASN A 188 17.68 -4.55 -10.81
C ASN A 188 16.39 -5.37 -11.02
N LYS A 189 16.34 -6.59 -10.46
CA LYS A 189 15.13 -7.43 -10.49
C LYS A 189 13.96 -6.80 -9.75
N GLN A 190 14.20 -6.10 -8.64
CA GLN A 190 13.12 -5.38 -7.95
C GLN A 190 12.52 -4.28 -8.84
N LEU A 191 13.37 -3.50 -9.52
CA LEU A 191 12.91 -2.45 -10.44
C LEU A 191 12.23 -3.03 -11.69
N GLU A 192 12.64 -4.21 -12.15
CA GLU A 192 11.95 -4.96 -13.21
C GLU A 192 10.53 -5.34 -12.78
N VAL A 193 10.35 -5.93 -11.60
CA VAL A 193 9.02 -6.29 -11.06
C VAL A 193 8.16 -5.04 -10.87
N MET A 194 8.71 -3.96 -10.34
CA MET A 194 8.00 -2.68 -10.19
C MET A 194 7.45 -2.16 -11.53
N ARG A 195 8.22 -2.29 -12.62
CA ARG A 195 7.80 -1.90 -13.98
C ARG A 195 6.64 -2.73 -14.51
N MET A 196 6.41 -3.92 -13.97
CA MET A 196 5.32 -4.80 -14.39
C MET A 196 3.97 -4.43 -13.76
N ILE A 197 3.96 -3.69 -12.65
CA ILE A 197 2.73 -3.36 -11.88
C ILE A 197 1.70 -2.68 -12.79
N ILE A 198 1.95 -1.44 -13.22
CA ILE A 198 0.93 -0.65 -13.95
C ILE A 198 0.48 -1.33 -15.26
N PRO A 199 1.37 -1.93 -16.09
CA PRO A 199 0.96 -2.70 -17.25
C PRO A 199 0.00 -3.86 -16.95
N GLU A 200 0.22 -4.61 -15.86
CA GLU A 200 -0.64 -5.73 -15.50
C GLU A 200 -2.05 -5.27 -15.10
N TYR A 201 -2.15 -4.20 -14.31
CA TYR A 201 -3.46 -3.62 -13.97
C TYR A 201 -4.20 -3.14 -15.23
N ARG A 202 -3.52 -2.45 -16.16
CA ARG A 202 -4.14 -2.02 -17.44
C ARG A 202 -4.71 -3.21 -18.21
N LYS A 203 -3.90 -4.25 -18.40
CA LYS A 203 -4.29 -5.48 -19.09
C LYS A 203 -5.51 -6.14 -18.44
N MET A 204 -5.57 -6.18 -17.12
CA MET A 204 -6.68 -6.81 -16.40
C MET A 204 -7.95 -5.97 -16.38
N ILE A 205 -7.83 -4.63 -16.42
CA ILE A 205 -8.95 -3.71 -16.68
C ILE A 205 -9.50 -3.94 -18.10
N GLU A 206 -8.63 -4.00 -19.11
CA GLU A 206 -9.04 -4.20 -20.52
C GLU A 206 -9.78 -5.52 -20.75
N ARG A 207 -9.42 -6.56 -19.99
CA ARG A 207 -10.13 -7.86 -19.97
C ARG A 207 -11.47 -7.80 -19.23
N GLY A 208 -11.76 -6.71 -18.51
CA GLY A 208 -12.96 -6.56 -17.69
C GLY A 208 -12.94 -7.41 -16.41
N GLN A 209 -11.78 -7.96 -16.03
CA GLN A 209 -11.68 -8.87 -14.89
C GLN A 209 -11.52 -8.12 -13.56
N ILE A 210 -10.95 -6.91 -13.59
CA ILE A 210 -10.83 -6.07 -12.41
C ILE A 210 -11.43 -4.68 -12.65
N GLU A 211 -11.90 -4.06 -11.57
CA GLU A 211 -12.05 -2.62 -11.50
C GLU A 211 -10.89 -2.03 -10.68
N VAL A 212 -10.32 -0.93 -11.16
CA VAL A 212 -9.43 -0.09 -10.35
C VAL A 212 -10.20 1.18 -9.95
N SER A 213 -10.43 1.33 -8.65
CA SER A 213 -10.99 2.53 -8.03
C SER A 213 -9.86 3.46 -7.55
N THR A 214 -10.21 4.70 -7.25
CA THR A 214 -9.23 5.72 -6.81
C THR A 214 -9.48 6.19 -5.37
N SER A 215 -8.61 7.05 -4.86
CA SER A 215 -8.81 7.79 -3.61
C SER A 215 -8.48 9.27 -3.85
N PRO A 216 -8.82 10.18 -2.94
CA PRO A 216 -8.26 11.53 -2.93
C PRO A 216 -6.74 11.49 -3.14
N TYR A 217 -6.20 12.40 -3.97
CA TYR A 217 -4.86 12.21 -4.56
C TYR A 217 -3.76 11.91 -3.55
N TYR A 218 -3.66 12.69 -2.47
CA TYR A 218 -2.70 12.50 -1.38
C TYR A 218 -3.31 11.82 -0.14
N HIS A 219 -4.44 11.14 -0.32
CA HIS A 219 -5.20 10.47 0.74
C HIS A 219 -5.57 11.36 1.96
N PRO A 220 -5.97 12.64 1.81
CA PRO A 220 -6.48 13.41 2.93
C PRO A 220 -7.85 12.91 3.39
N ILE A 221 -8.18 13.14 4.67
CA ILE A 221 -9.52 12.99 5.23
C ILE A 221 -10.42 14.11 4.67
N LEU A 222 -11.14 13.82 3.58
CA LEU A 222 -11.91 14.84 2.84
C LEU A 222 -12.88 15.65 3.73
N PRO A 223 -13.65 15.04 4.66
CA PRO A 223 -14.54 15.80 5.52
C PRO A 223 -13.84 16.90 6.32
N LEU A 224 -12.61 16.64 6.80
CA LEU A 224 -11.83 17.59 7.58
C LEU A 224 -11.21 18.70 6.73
N LEU A 225 -11.02 18.46 5.42
CA LEU A 225 -10.68 19.54 4.49
C LEU A 225 -11.89 20.45 4.27
N CYS A 226 -13.09 19.88 4.10
CA CYS A 226 -14.31 20.67 3.97
C CYS A 226 -14.54 21.54 5.21
N ASP A 227 -14.48 20.96 6.41
CA ASP A 227 -14.60 21.68 7.68
C ASP A 227 -14.17 20.84 8.88
N THR A 228 -13.20 21.29 9.68
CA THR A 228 -12.80 20.57 10.90
C THR A 228 -13.90 20.42 11.94
N ASP A 229 -14.90 21.30 11.94
CA ASP A 229 -16.01 21.21 12.91
C ASP A 229 -16.91 20.00 12.67
N ILE A 230 -16.86 19.36 11.49
CA ILE A 230 -17.64 18.14 11.18
C ILE A 230 -17.29 16.98 12.12
N ALA A 231 -16.09 16.98 12.71
CA ALA A 231 -15.67 15.96 13.66
C ALA A 231 -16.59 15.89 14.90
N LYS A 232 -17.28 16.99 15.27
CA LYS A 232 -18.26 16.99 16.36
C LYS A 232 -19.49 16.12 16.07
N THR A 233 -19.82 15.91 14.80
CA THR A 233 -20.93 15.02 14.40
C THR A 233 -20.57 13.57 14.68
N ALA A 234 -19.35 13.16 14.32
CA ALA A 234 -18.87 11.80 14.56
C ALA A 234 -18.53 11.55 16.03
N ILE A 235 -17.93 12.54 16.71
CA ILE A 235 -17.46 12.45 18.09
C ILE A 235 -17.98 13.66 18.88
N PRO A 236 -19.20 13.58 19.44
CA PRO A 236 -19.74 14.65 20.28
C PRO A 236 -18.80 14.99 21.44
N GLY A 237 -18.50 16.28 21.62
CA GLY A 237 -17.61 16.77 22.69
C GLY A 237 -16.11 16.70 22.38
N VAL A 238 -15.71 16.30 21.17
CA VAL A 238 -14.29 16.32 20.77
C VAL A 238 -13.69 17.71 20.89
N MET A 239 -12.47 17.78 21.44
CA MET A 239 -11.68 19.02 21.51
C MET A 239 -11.09 19.32 20.12
N LEU A 240 -11.53 20.41 19.51
CA LEU A 240 -11.05 20.84 18.19
C LEU A 240 -9.85 21.80 18.29
N PRO A 241 -9.04 21.92 17.22
CA PRO A 241 -8.02 22.96 17.11
C PRO A 241 -8.60 24.36 17.32
N LYS A 242 -7.82 25.26 17.94
CA LYS A 242 -8.26 26.64 18.20
C LYS A 242 -8.63 27.41 16.93
N LYS A 243 -7.95 27.12 15.82
CA LYS A 243 -8.22 27.71 14.51
C LYS A 243 -8.99 26.69 13.68
N ARG A 244 -10.24 27.01 13.35
CA ARG A 244 -11.05 26.23 12.41
C ARG A 244 -10.37 26.21 11.04
N PHE A 245 -10.22 25.02 10.47
CA PHE A 245 -9.72 24.82 9.12
C PHE A 245 -10.89 24.44 8.22
N ARG A 246 -11.06 25.17 7.10
CA ARG A 246 -12.22 25.04 6.22
C ARG A 246 -11.81 25.43 4.79
N HIS A 247 -11.51 24.42 3.99
CA HIS A 247 -10.99 24.52 2.63
C HIS A 247 -11.65 23.45 1.72
N PRO A 248 -12.98 23.53 1.49
CA PRO A 248 -13.67 22.59 0.60
C PRO A 248 -13.13 22.60 -0.84
N GLU A 249 -12.51 23.69 -1.28
CA GLU A 249 -11.80 23.78 -2.56
C GLU A 249 -10.63 22.79 -2.64
N ASP A 250 -9.95 22.50 -1.53
CA ASP A 250 -8.87 21.52 -1.49
C ASP A 250 -9.43 20.10 -1.60
N ALA A 251 -10.57 19.81 -0.95
CA ALA A 251 -11.26 18.52 -1.08
C ALA A 251 -11.64 18.26 -2.55
N LYS A 252 -12.24 19.27 -3.20
CA LYS A 252 -12.56 19.20 -4.63
C LYS A 252 -11.31 18.98 -5.49
N ALA A 253 -10.26 19.75 -5.28
CA ALA A 253 -9.02 19.62 -6.06
C ALA A 253 -8.36 18.25 -5.90
N GLN A 254 -8.42 17.63 -4.72
CA GLN A 254 -7.89 16.29 -4.47
C GLN A 254 -8.65 15.22 -5.27
N ILE A 255 -9.97 15.35 -5.39
CA ILE A 255 -10.82 14.44 -6.18
C ILE A 255 -10.56 14.65 -7.68
N GLU A 256 -10.57 15.88 -8.16
CA GLU A 256 -10.36 16.20 -9.59
C GLU A 256 -8.99 15.74 -10.07
N LYS A 257 -7.94 15.97 -9.28
CA LYS A 257 -6.58 15.49 -9.57
C LYS A 257 -6.54 13.96 -9.62
N ALA A 258 -7.22 13.29 -8.69
CA ALA A 258 -7.26 11.82 -8.64
C ALA A 258 -7.92 11.23 -9.90
N VAL A 259 -9.06 11.80 -10.33
CA VAL A 259 -9.75 11.36 -11.55
C VAL A 259 -8.91 11.61 -12.80
N ALA A 260 -8.33 12.80 -12.93
CA ALA A 260 -7.47 13.14 -14.07
C ALA A 260 -6.23 12.22 -14.13
N PHE A 261 -5.61 11.96 -12.98
CA PHE A 261 -4.46 11.07 -12.88
C PHE A 261 -4.81 9.63 -13.21
N HIS A 262 -5.91 9.11 -12.68
CA HIS A 262 -6.39 7.77 -13.00
C HIS A 262 -6.65 7.61 -14.50
N LYS A 263 -7.28 8.60 -15.15
CA LYS A 263 -7.48 8.59 -16.61
C LYS A 263 -6.16 8.60 -17.38
N ARG A 264 -5.17 9.36 -16.93
CA ARG A 264 -3.83 9.37 -17.54
C ARG A 264 -3.14 8.02 -17.40
N VAL A 265 -3.26 7.37 -16.25
CA VAL A 265 -2.59 6.10 -15.96
C VAL A 265 -3.33 4.92 -16.60
N PHE A 266 -4.65 4.81 -16.50
CA PHE A 266 -5.40 3.62 -16.94
C PHE A 266 -6.25 3.84 -18.19
N GLY A 267 -6.23 5.04 -18.78
CA GLY A 267 -6.97 5.38 -20.01
C GLY A 267 -8.41 5.84 -19.78
N THR A 268 -9.02 5.48 -18.64
CA THR A 268 -10.41 5.85 -18.30
C THR A 268 -10.49 6.52 -16.92
N PRO A 269 -11.46 7.41 -16.67
CA PRO A 269 -11.76 7.84 -15.31
C PRO A 269 -12.22 6.65 -14.44
N PRO A 270 -12.01 6.69 -13.12
CA PRO A 270 -12.45 5.64 -12.22
C PRO A 270 -13.97 5.70 -12.02
N ASN A 271 -14.62 4.54 -11.87
CA ASN A 271 -16.03 4.51 -11.47
C ASN A 271 -16.19 4.61 -9.95
N GLY A 272 -15.31 3.96 -9.19
CA GLY A 272 -15.31 3.96 -7.73
C GLY A 272 -14.30 4.90 -7.09
N MET A 273 -14.58 5.27 -5.84
CA MET A 273 -13.60 5.87 -4.94
C MET A 273 -13.67 5.25 -3.54
N TRP A 274 -12.51 4.93 -2.95
CA TRP A 274 -12.40 4.72 -1.51
C TRP A 274 -12.02 6.06 -0.86
N PRO A 275 -12.93 6.72 -0.11
CA PRO A 275 -12.57 7.88 0.70
C PRO A 275 -11.50 7.49 1.71
N SER A 276 -10.51 8.34 1.94
CA SER A 276 -9.39 8.04 2.84
C SER A 276 -9.90 7.60 4.22
N GLU A 277 -9.47 6.43 4.68
CA GLU A 277 -9.95 5.78 5.93
C GLU A 277 -11.47 5.55 6.01
N GLY A 278 -12.15 5.43 4.86
CA GLY A 278 -13.62 5.33 4.81
C GLY A 278 -14.33 6.61 5.24
N SER A 279 -13.61 7.73 5.42
CA SER A 279 -14.18 8.96 5.97
C SER A 279 -15.15 9.65 5.01
N VAL A 280 -16.38 9.85 5.47
CA VAL A 280 -17.45 10.47 4.69
C VAL A 280 -18.16 11.59 5.44
N SER A 281 -18.73 12.51 4.68
CA SER A 281 -19.71 13.48 5.16
C SER A 281 -20.64 13.86 4.02
N GLU A 282 -21.77 14.45 4.35
CA GLU A 282 -22.68 14.95 3.33
C GLU A 282 -22.06 16.07 2.46
N ASP A 283 -21.07 16.79 3.00
CA ASP A 283 -20.44 17.94 2.33
C ASP A 283 -19.50 17.54 1.19
N ILE A 284 -19.10 16.26 1.10
CA ILE A 284 -18.24 15.77 0.02
C ILE A 284 -19.04 15.20 -1.17
N LEU A 285 -20.35 15.00 -1.02
CA LEU A 285 -21.20 14.34 -2.02
C LEU A 285 -21.24 15.07 -3.36
N SER A 286 -21.35 16.41 -3.34
CA SER A 286 -21.36 17.20 -4.57
C SER A 286 -20.05 17.06 -5.34
N PHE A 287 -18.91 17.10 -4.65
CA PHE A 287 -17.60 16.98 -5.29
C PHE A 287 -17.37 15.59 -5.89
N ILE A 288 -17.81 14.54 -5.20
CA ILE A 288 -17.74 13.16 -5.68
C ILE A 288 -18.61 12.98 -6.93
N SER A 289 -19.87 13.43 -6.85
CA SER A 289 -20.84 13.33 -7.95
C SER A 289 -20.41 14.14 -9.18
N ASP A 290 -19.97 15.38 -9.00
CA ASP A 290 -19.51 16.26 -10.09
C ASP A 290 -18.27 15.69 -10.80
N ALA A 291 -17.42 14.96 -10.07
CA ALA A 291 -16.25 14.28 -10.62
C ALA A 291 -16.59 12.98 -11.38
N GLY A 292 -17.87 12.59 -11.41
CA GLY A 292 -18.36 11.40 -12.12
C GLY A 292 -18.10 10.08 -11.40
N ILE A 293 -17.77 10.12 -10.10
CA ILE A 293 -17.65 8.91 -9.27
C ILE A 293 -19.04 8.35 -9.01
N LYS A 294 -19.22 7.06 -9.27
CA LYS A 294 -20.51 6.36 -9.22
C LYS A 294 -20.76 5.66 -7.89
N TRP A 295 -19.69 5.19 -7.26
CA TRP A 295 -19.79 4.49 -5.98
C TRP A 295 -18.63 4.84 -5.04
N ILE A 296 -18.91 4.81 -3.73
CA ILE A 296 -17.92 4.86 -2.67
C ILE A 296 -18.18 3.78 -1.62
N ALA A 297 -17.14 3.43 -0.87
CA ALA A 297 -17.23 2.48 0.24
C ALA A 297 -16.88 3.14 1.58
N THR A 298 -17.59 2.76 2.64
CA THR A 298 -17.35 3.23 4.02
C THR A 298 -17.70 2.12 5.02
N ASP A 299 -17.75 2.40 6.32
CA ASP A 299 -17.92 1.38 7.35
C ASP A 299 -19.40 1.11 7.71
N GLU A 300 -19.65 -0.12 8.14
CA GLU A 300 -20.96 -0.56 8.62
C GLU A 300 -21.50 0.26 9.82
N GLU A 301 -20.65 0.86 10.65
CA GLU A 301 -21.12 1.65 11.80
C GLU A 301 -21.84 2.92 11.33
N ILE A 302 -21.39 3.52 10.23
CA ILE A 302 -22.07 4.63 9.56
C ILE A 302 -23.41 4.19 9.00
N LEU A 303 -23.49 2.99 8.39
CA LEU A 303 -24.76 2.46 7.93
C LEU A 303 -25.74 2.24 9.08
N ALA A 304 -25.26 1.60 10.16
CA ALA A 304 -26.04 1.32 11.36
C ALA A 304 -26.63 2.61 11.95
N LYS A 305 -25.80 3.64 12.11
CA LYS A 305 -26.23 4.96 12.59
C LYS A 305 -27.21 5.66 11.64
N SER A 306 -27.02 5.50 10.34
CA SER A 306 -27.87 6.13 9.32
C SER A 306 -29.26 5.49 9.21
N LEU A 307 -29.35 4.18 9.51
CA LEU A 307 -30.61 3.43 9.51
C LEU A 307 -31.25 3.31 10.90
N ASP A 308 -30.61 3.83 11.95
CA ASP A 308 -31.02 3.65 13.35
C ASP A 308 -31.16 2.16 13.73
N ILE A 309 -30.16 1.36 13.35
CA ILE A 309 -30.08 -0.08 13.64
C ILE A 309 -28.78 -0.43 14.40
N HIS A 310 -28.74 -1.63 14.98
CA HIS A 310 -27.55 -2.17 15.63
C HIS A 310 -27.14 -3.49 14.98
N PHE A 311 -25.85 -3.64 14.68
CA PHE A 311 -25.28 -4.88 14.20
C PHE A 311 -24.78 -5.71 15.39
N HIS A 312 -25.28 -6.94 15.51
CA HIS A 312 -24.80 -7.92 16.47
C HIS A 312 -23.78 -8.81 15.76
N ARG A 313 -22.49 -8.64 16.08
CA ARG A 313 -21.40 -9.51 15.62
C ARG A 313 -21.11 -10.56 16.68
N GLY A 314 -22.06 -11.44 16.97
CA GLY A 314 -21.70 -12.71 17.59
C GLY A 314 -21.36 -13.75 16.51
N LEU A 315 -20.69 -14.82 16.91
CA LEU A 315 -20.38 -15.97 16.08
C LEU A 315 -21.44 -17.08 16.23
N ALA A 316 -22.62 -16.74 16.77
CA ALA A 316 -23.68 -17.71 16.98
C ALA A 316 -24.55 -17.82 15.72
N ASP A 317 -25.13 -19.00 15.48
CA ASP A 317 -25.91 -19.30 14.27
C ASP A 317 -27.17 -18.42 14.11
N ASP A 318 -27.54 -17.67 15.15
CA ASP A 318 -28.64 -16.73 15.25
C ASP A 318 -28.24 -15.26 15.04
N ASP A 319 -26.94 -14.96 14.89
CA ASP A 319 -26.45 -13.65 14.46
C ASP A 319 -26.63 -13.51 12.95
N GLY A 320 -27.89 -13.31 12.54
CA GLY A 320 -28.20 -12.90 11.18
C GLY A 320 -27.46 -11.59 10.90
N VAL A 321 -26.36 -11.67 10.13
CA VAL A 321 -25.79 -10.48 9.47
C VAL A 321 -26.98 -9.84 8.73
N PRO A 322 -27.44 -8.66 9.14
CA PRO A 322 -28.73 -8.17 8.67
C PRO A 322 -28.70 -7.97 7.17
N GLU A 323 -29.82 -8.22 6.48
CA GLU A 323 -29.93 -8.04 5.03
C GLU A 323 -29.56 -6.62 4.58
N ALA A 324 -29.50 -5.69 5.54
CA ALA A 324 -28.96 -4.36 5.37
C ALA A 324 -27.52 -4.32 4.82
N LEU A 325 -26.63 -5.26 5.16
CA LEU A 325 -25.23 -5.26 4.70
C LEU A 325 -25.03 -5.91 3.32
N TYR A 326 -26.03 -6.66 2.83
CA TYR A 326 -25.94 -7.38 1.56
C TYR A 326 -26.56 -6.63 0.39
N LYS A 327 -26.70 -5.30 0.50
CA LYS A 327 -27.16 -4.42 -0.57
C LYS A 327 -26.47 -3.06 -0.51
N PRO A 328 -26.26 -2.40 -1.66
CA PRO A 328 -25.83 -1.02 -1.69
C PRO A 328 -26.98 -0.07 -1.30
N TYR A 329 -26.62 1.16 -0.92
CA TYR A 329 -27.55 2.26 -0.67
C TYR A 329 -27.23 3.45 -1.58
N TYR A 330 -28.14 4.42 -1.63
CA TYR A 330 -27.84 5.73 -2.18
C TYR A 330 -27.70 6.74 -1.05
N ALA A 331 -26.59 7.47 -1.01
CA ALA A 331 -26.51 8.72 -0.27
C ALA A 331 -27.00 9.84 -1.19
N GLU A 332 -28.02 10.59 -0.78
CA GLU A 332 -28.61 11.67 -1.57
C GLU A 332 -28.64 12.97 -0.77
N LYS A 333 -28.15 14.06 -1.36
CA LYS A 333 -28.29 15.41 -0.79
C LYS A 333 -28.30 16.46 -1.88
N PHE A 334 -29.24 17.39 -1.82
CA PHE A 334 -29.38 18.52 -2.77
C PHE A 334 -29.35 18.11 -4.26
N GLY A 335 -29.91 16.93 -4.59
CA GLY A 335 -29.94 16.41 -5.96
C GLY A 335 -28.68 15.66 -6.41
N TYR A 336 -27.63 15.63 -5.59
CA TYR A 336 -26.47 14.76 -5.79
C TYR A 336 -26.73 13.39 -5.19
N ASN A 337 -26.35 12.33 -5.90
CA ASN A 337 -26.41 10.97 -5.38
C ASN A 337 -25.14 10.18 -5.70
N VAL A 338 -24.79 9.25 -4.83
CA VAL A 338 -23.71 8.28 -5.03
C VAL A 338 -24.13 6.94 -4.45
N SER A 339 -23.73 5.85 -5.09
CA SER A 339 -23.94 4.51 -4.53
C SER A 339 -22.96 4.28 -3.37
N MET A 340 -23.45 3.80 -2.25
CA MET A 340 -22.69 3.52 -1.03
C MET A 340 -22.63 2.01 -0.81
N VAL A 341 -21.43 1.49 -0.58
CA VAL A 341 -21.17 0.12 -0.12
C VAL A 341 -20.57 0.22 1.29
N PHE A 342 -20.88 -0.75 2.15
CA PHE A 342 -20.56 -0.72 3.59
C PHE A 342 -19.91 -2.02 4.06
#